data_AF-A0A875RUZ9-F1
#
_entry.id   AF-A0A875RUZ9-F1
#
_cell.length_a   1.000
_cell.length_b   1.000
_cell.length_c   1.000
_cell.angle_alpha   90.00
_cell.angle_beta   90.00
_cell.angle_gamma   90.00
#
_symmetry.space_group_name_H-M   'P 1'
#
loop_
_entity.id
_entity.type
_entity.pdbx_description
1 polymer ?
#
loop_
_entity_poly.entity_id
_entity_poly.type
_entity_poly.pdbx_seq_one_letter_code
_entity_poly.pdbx_strand_id
1 'polypeptide(L)'
;MSYCSQLHKVLNYEDAEKVVTFLEDNQQRVLIGVSAVAAMLLVRMVSGGGKKVKENSQSRRKKKHHKHRKHKNKQQQSVTEALKLDPVDISKLEISTIMREFDNKYEPKIRAFLEKIEERETSKTSKRTDTSVSYKEAFQYKYLYFNESLLKLLMRLDGVETLGKEELRIGRKTCIKKIQEECNKLDRYKVRIENLAKQGVTA
;
A
#
# COMPACT_ATOMS: atom_id res chain seq x y z
N MET A 1 38.03 -46.55 -11.39
CA MET A 1 38.23 -45.09 -11.30
C MET A 1 36.88 -44.46 -10.99
N SER A 2 36.84 -43.70 -9.90
CA SER A 2 35.66 -43.35 -9.11
C SER A 2 34.95 -42.10 -9.63
N TYR A 3 33.66 -42.24 -9.98
CA TYR A 3 32.75 -41.13 -10.31
C TYR A 3 31.77 -40.82 -9.15
N CYS A 4 32.18 -41.01 -7.89
CA CYS A 4 31.34 -40.69 -6.72
C CYS A 4 31.72 -39.39 -5.98
N SER A 5 32.76 -38.66 -6.40
CA SER A 5 33.31 -37.54 -5.59
C SER A 5 32.94 -36.12 -6.05
N GLN A 6 32.01 -35.93 -6.99
CA GLN A 6 31.66 -34.57 -7.46
C GLN A 6 30.24 -34.08 -7.14
N LEU A 7 29.45 -34.86 -6.40
CA LEU A 7 28.04 -34.52 -6.10
C LEU A 7 27.81 -34.03 -4.67
N HIS A 8 28.82 -33.47 -4.01
CA HIS A 8 28.72 -33.00 -2.62
C HIS A 8 28.96 -31.50 -2.42
N LYS A 9 28.79 -30.68 -3.47
CA LYS A 9 28.97 -29.23 -3.42
C LYS A 9 27.70 -28.41 -3.61
N VAL A 10 26.52 -28.99 -3.42
CA VAL A 10 25.28 -28.22 -3.52
C VAL A 10 24.42 -28.52 -2.30
N LEU A 11 24.11 -27.44 -1.57
CA LEU A 11 23.35 -27.34 -0.32
C LEU A 11 24.15 -27.60 0.96
N ASN A 12 24.68 -26.50 1.53
CA ASN A 12 25.01 -26.46 2.94
C ASN A 12 23.73 -26.72 3.76
N TYR A 13 23.81 -27.57 4.78
CA TYR A 13 22.68 -27.93 5.63
C TYR A 13 22.03 -26.70 6.29
N GLU A 14 22.83 -25.69 6.65
CA GLU A 14 22.35 -24.42 7.21
C GLU A 14 21.49 -23.61 6.22
N ASP A 15 21.74 -23.73 4.92
CA ASP A 15 20.94 -23.03 3.90
C ASP A 15 19.62 -23.76 3.65
N ALA A 16 19.59 -25.09 3.83
CA ALA A 16 18.35 -25.86 3.75
C ALA A 16 17.41 -25.53 4.92
N GLU A 17 17.92 -25.38 6.15
CA GLU A 17 17.10 -24.99 7.30
C GLU A 17 16.55 -23.56 7.16
N LYS A 18 17.33 -22.62 6.61
CA LYS A 18 16.85 -21.26 6.29
C LYS A 18 15.75 -21.28 5.25
N VAL A 19 15.83 -22.18 4.26
CA VAL A 19 14.78 -22.33 3.24
C VAL A 19 13.53 -22.97 3.84
N VAL A 20 13.67 -23.99 4.69
CA VAL A 20 12.53 -24.64 5.36
C VAL A 20 11.82 -23.68 6.31
N THR A 21 12.55 -22.94 7.14
CA THR A 21 11.97 -21.92 8.03
C THR A 21 11.34 -20.76 7.26
N PHE A 22 11.97 -20.32 6.16
CA PHE A 22 11.37 -19.33 5.26
C PHE A 22 10.08 -19.84 4.60
N LEU A 23 10.04 -21.13 4.22
CA LEU A 23 8.84 -21.77 3.65
C LEU A 23 7.73 -21.94 4.68
N GLU A 24 8.06 -22.24 5.94
CA GLU A 24 7.10 -22.31 7.07
C GLU A 24 6.51 -20.93 7.38
N ASP A 25 7.35 -19.90 7.51
CA ASP A 25 6.92 -18.52 7.77
C ASP A 25 6.11 -17.90 6.61
N ASN A 26 6.28 -18.43 5.40
CA ASN A 26 5.64 -17.92 4.20
C ASN A 26 4.69 -18.92 3.53
N GLN A 27 4.22 -19.97 4.23
CA GLN A 27 3.33 -20.99 3.64
C GLN A 27 2.14 -20.36 2.92
N GLN A 28 1.51 -19.34 3.49
CA GLN A 28 0.38 -18.65 2.84
C GLN A 28 0.79 -17.88 1.58
N ARG A 29 2.00 -17.32 1.51
CA ARG A 29 2.48 -16.54 0.36
C ARG A 29 3.02 -17.40 -0.77
N VAL A 30 3.69 -18.50 -0.44
CA VAL A 30 4.24 -19.45 -1.42
C VAL A 30 3.13 -20.26 -2.08
N LEU A 31 2.11 -20.68 -1.33
CA LEU A 31 0.93 -21.37 -1.89
C LEU A 31 0.15 -20.48 -2.89
N ILE A 32 0.00 -19.19 -2.57
CA ILE A 32 -0.60 -18.18 -3.47
C ILE A 32 0.29 -17.93 -4.70
N GLY A 33 1.62 -17.89 -4.53
CA GLY A 33 2.56 -17.68 -5.62
C GLY A 33 2.56 -18.82 -6.65
N VAL A 34 2.58 -20.08 -6.20
CA VAL A 34 2.62 -21.26 -7.09
C VAL A 34 1.28 -21.46 -7.81
N SER A 35 0.15 -21.25 -7.12
CA SER A 35 -1.17 -21.36 -7.73
C SER A 35 -1.43 -20.29 -8.82
N ALA A 36 -0.91 -19.07 -8.65
CA ALA A 36 -1.05 -18.00 -9.62
C ALA A 36 -0.29 -18.30 -10.94
N VAL A 37 0.90 -18.90 -10.86
CA VAL A 37 1.69 -19.27 -12.05
C VAL A 37 1.02 -20.42 -12.81
N ALA A 38 0.52 -21.44 -12.10
CA ALA A 38 -0.22 -22.54 -12.70
C ALA A 38 -1.51 -22.09 -13.41
N ALA A 39 -2.28 -21.18 -12.79
CA ALA A 39 -3.49 -20.62 -13.38
C ALA A 39 -3.20 -19.77 -14.63
N MET A 40 -2.11 -18.99 -14.62
CA MET A 40 -1.73 -18.15 -15.76
C MET A 40 -1.29 -18.98 -16.97
N LEU A 41 -0.62 -20.12 -16.74
CA LEU A 41 -0.27 -21.06 -17.81
C LEU A 41 -1.51 -21.74 -18.41
N LEU A 42 -2.49 -22.12 -17.60
CA LEU A 42 -3.74 -22.72 -18.09
C LEU A 42 -4.59 -21.74 -18.91
N VAL A 43 -4.68 -20.47 -18.50
CA VAL A 43 -5.41 -19.44 -19.27
C VAL A 43 -4.75 -19.18 -20.63
N ARG A 44 -3.41 -19.21 -20.69
CA ARG A 44 -2.68 -18.98 -21.94
C ARG A 44 -2.83 -20.17 -22.92
N MET A 45 -2.98 -21.39 -22.41
CA MET A 45 -3.25 -22.56 -23.26
C MET A 45 -4.71 -22.65 -23.74
N VAL A 46 -5.68 -22.16 -22.98
CA VAL A 46 -7.10 -22.21 -23.37
C VAL A 46 -7.51 -21.06 -24.30
N SER A 47 -6.79 -19.93 -24.31
CA SER A 47 -7.16 -18.73 -25.11
C SER A 47 -6.43 -18.60 -26.46
N GLY A 48 -5.65 -19.61 -26.85
CA GLY A 48 -4.84 -19.60 -28.08
C GLY A 48 -5.53 -20.24 -29.29
N GLY A 49 -6.67 -19.72 -29.75
CA GLY A 49 -7.30 -20.21 -30.98
C GLY A 49 -8.44 -19.34 -31.49
N GLY A 50 -8.16 -18.46 -32.46
CA GLY A 50 -9.23 -17.79 -33.22
C GLY A 50 -8.85 -16.47 -33.88
N LYS A 51 -8.37 -16.52 -35.13
CA LYS A 51 -8.30 -15.38 -36.06
C LYS A 51 -9.71 -14.81 -36.35
N LYS A 52 -9.83 -13.49 -36.61
CA LYS A 52 -10.15 -12.93 -37.95
C LYS A 52 -10.38 -11.41 -37.96
N VAL A 53 -9.85 -10.83 -39.03
CA VAL A 53 -10.06 -9.49 -39.61
C VAL A 53 -11.51 -9.30 -40.09
N LYS A 54 -12.08 -8.08 -39.97
CA LYS A 54 -12.84 -7.39 -41.05
C LYS A 54 -13.18 -5.91 -40.74
N GLU A 55 -13.13 -5.15 -41.83
CA GLU A 55 -13.37 -3.72 -42.02
C GLU A 55 -14.78 -3.20 -41.71
N ASN A 56 -14.80 -1.94 -41.26
CA ASN A 56 -15.53 -0.77 -41.76
C ASN A 56 -17.05 -0.85 -42.09
N SER A 57 -17.85 -0.03 -41.40
CA SER A 57 -18.82 0.89 -42.01
C SER A 57 -19.56 1.76 -40.98
N GLN A 58 -19.85 2.99 -41.40
CA GLN A 58 -20.53 4.07 -40.70
C GLN A 58 -22.02 3.73 -40.38
N SER A 59 -22.55 4.20 -39.25
CA SER A 59 -23.53 5.31 -39.22
C SER A 59 -24.34 5.44 -37.91
N ARG A 60 -24.60 6.71 -37.55
CA ARG A 60 -25.80 7.29 -36.92
C ARG A 60 -26.20 6.92 -35.47
N ARG A 61 -25.98 7.93 -34.61
CA ARG A 61 -26.87 8.50 -33.55
C ARG A 61 -27.86 7.54 -32.87
N LYS A 62 -27.71 7.37 -31.54
CA LYS A 62 -28.80 7.52 -30.55
C LYS A 62 -28.24 7.61 -29.12
N LYS A 63 -28.64 8.68 -28.41
CA LYS A 63 -28.41 8.92 -26.98
C LYS A 63 -28.95 7.75 -26.16
N LYS A 64 -28.14 7.18 -25.26
CA LYS A 64 -28.61 6.35 -24.14
C LYS A 64 -27.82 6.67 -22.88
N HIS A 65 -28.56 6.87 -21.79
CA HIS A 65 -28.09 7.15 -20.44
C HIS A 65 -27.02 6.16 -19.96
N HIS A 66 -25.84 6.66 -19.59
CA HIS A 66 -24.88 5.90 -18.80
C HIS A 66 -25.35 5.84 -17.33
N LYS A 67 -26.02 4.74 -16.96
CA LYS A 67 -26.03 4.31 -15.56
C LYS A 67 -24.62 3.84 -15.23
N HIS A 68 -23.89 4.63 -14.44
CA HIS A 68 -22.66 4.19 -13.79
C HIS A 68 -23.00 3.08 -12.80
N ARG A 69 -22.88 1.83 -13.27
CA ARG A 69 -22.92 0.65 -12.42
C ARG A 69 -21.59 0.62 -11.69
N LYS A 70 -21.60 1.04 -10.43
CA LYS A 70 -20.46 0.94 -9.51
C LYS A 70 -20.04 -0.54 -9.45
N HIS A 71 -18.91 -0.88 -10.05
CA HIS A 71 -18.23 -2.15 -9.79
C HIS A 71 -17.69 -2.07 -8.36
N LYS A 72 -18.49 -2.52 -7.38
CA LYS A 72 -17.97 -2.81 -6.03
C LYS A 72 -16.96 -3.95 -6.17
N ASN A 73 -15.85 -3.75 -5.48
CA ASN A 73 -14.60 -4.48 -5.57
C ASN A 73 -14.80 -5.96 -5.18
N LYS A 74 -14.71 -6.87 -6.15
CA LYS A 74 -15.03 -8.30 -6.02
C LYS A 74 -14.09 -9.07 -5.07
N GLN A 75 -12.98 -8.46 -4.65
CA GLN A 75 -11.99 -9.07 -3.75
C GLN A 75 -12.31 -8.92 -2.26
N GLN A 76 -13.12 -7.94 -1.84
CA GLN A 76 -13.55 -7.87 -0.44
C GLN A 76 -14.62 -8.92 -0.13
N GLN A 77 -15.45 -9.24 -1.12
CA GLN A 77 -16.56 -10.19 -0.99
C GLN A 77 -16.08 -11.62 -0.69
N SER A 78 -14.92 -12.02 -1.23
CA SER A 78 -14.37 -13.38 -1.09
C SER A 78 -13.82 -13.70 0.30
N VAL A 79 -13.48 -12.70 1.12
CA VAL A 79 -13.04 -12.93 2.52
C VAL A 79 -14.25 -12.97 3.46
N THR A 80 -15.28 -12.17 3.18
CA THR A 80 -16.53 -12.12 3.96
C THR A 80 -17.49 -13.28 3.69
N GLU A 81 -17.44 -13.93 2.53
CA GLU A 81 -18.23 -15.16 2.31
C GLU A 81 -17.66 -16.38 3.06
N ALA A 82 -16.36 -16.37 3.39
CA ALA A 82 -15.70 -17.48 4.07
C ALA A 82 -15.99 -17.52 5.59
N LEU A 83 -16.41 -16.40 6.18
CA LEU A 83 -16.77 -16.26 7.59
C LEU A 83 -18.14 -15.60 7.63
N LYS A 84 -19.20 -16.34 7.97
CA LYS A 84 -20.59 -15.85 8.09
C LYS A 84 -20.72 -14.83 9.24
N LEU A 85 -20.06 -13.69 9.13
CA LEU A 85 -20.06 -12.62 10.11
C LEU A 85 -21.26 -11.69 9.86
N ASP A 86 -21.79 -11.15 10.96
CA ASP A 86 -22.77 -10.07 10.89
C ASP A 86 -22.13 -8.85 10.17
N PRO A 87 -22.83 -8.18 9.24
CA PRO A 87 -22.42 -6.89 8.69
C PRO A 87 -21.85 -5.88 9.69
N VAL A 88 -22.37 -5.87 10.93
CA VAL A 88 -21.84 -5.02 12.00
C VAL A 88 -20.40 -5.42 12.38
N ASP A 89 -20.15 -6.72 12.54
CA ASP A 89 -18.83 -7.23 12.90
C ASP A 89 -17.82 -7.03 11.77
N ILE A 90 -18.26 -7.16 10.51
CA ILE A 90 -17.45 -6.81 9.34
C ILE A 90 -16.99 -5.35 9.44
N SER A 91 -17.90 -4.44 9.74
CA SER A 91 -17.60 -3.01 9.85
C SER A 91 -16.66 -2.71 11.04
N LYS A 92 -16.84 -3.38 12.19
CA LYS A 92 -15.93 -3.30 13.35
C LYS A 92 -14.52 -3.80 12.97
N LEU A 93 -14.46 -4.93 12.28
CA LEU A 93 -13.20 -5.53 11.83
C LEU A 93 -12.48 -4.65 10.81
N GLU A 94 -13.20 -4.02 9.89
CA GLU A 94 -12.61 -3.11 8.91
C GLU A 94 -12.01 -1.87 9.56
N ILE A 95 -12.74 -1.22 10.48
CA ILE A 95 -12.24 -0.05 11.22
C ILE A 95 -10.98 -0.42 12.01
N SER A 96 -11.03 -1.51 12.78
CA SER A 96 -9.89 -1.96 13.57
C SER A 96 -8.69 -2.37 12.71
N THR A 97 -8.93 -2.99 11.56
CA THR A 97 -7.86 -3.35 10.61
C THR A 97 -7.18 -2.12 10.04
N ILE A 98 -7.96 -1.09 9.65
CA ILE A 98 -7.41 0.16 9.14
C ILE A 98 -6.61 0.88 10.23
N MET A 99 -7.15 0.96 11.45
CA MET A 99 -6.46 1.59 12.58
C MET A 99 -5.15 0.88 12.90
N ARG A 100 -5.16 -0.46 12.95
CA ARG A 100 -3.95 -1.25 13.17
C ARG A 100 -2.92 -1.08 12.07
N GLU A 101 -3.35 -0.96 10.80
CA GLU A 101 -2.43 -0.65 9.70
C GLU A 101 -1.80 0.73 9.91
N PHE A 102 -2.58 1.73 10.29
CA PHE A 102 -2.07 3.05 10.62
C PHE A 102 -1.03 3.01 11.75
N ASP A 103 -1.41 2.44 12.90
CA ASP A 103 -0.59 2.40 14.12
C ASP A 103 0.73 1.63 13.91
N ASN A 104 0.69 0.49 13.22
CA ASN A 104 1.85 -0.38 13.12
C ASN A 104 2.76 -0.01 11.94
N LYS A 105 2.19 0.51 10.84
CA LYS A 105 2.94 0.69 9.58
C LYS A 105 3.29 2.14 9.31
N TYR A 106 2.37 3.08 9.52
CA TYR A 106 2.55 4.46 9.07
C TYR A 106 2.95 5.38 10.21
N GLU A 107 2.29 5.31 11.37
CA GLU A 107 2.60 6.15 12.53
C GLU A 107 4.10 6.13 12.92
N PRO A 108 4.77 4.98 13.13
CA PRO A 108 6.17 4.96 13.50
C PRO A 108 7.08 5.50 12.39
N LYS A 109 6.73 5.27 11.12
CA LYS A 109 7.52 5.74 9.98
C LYS A 109 7.41 7.25 9.79
N ILE A 110 6.23 7.81 10.04
CA ILE A 110 6.00 9.26 10.03
C ILE A 110 6.80 9.89 11.16
N ARG A 111 6.71 9.36 12.39
CA ARG A 111 7.48 9.88 13.54
C ARG A 111 8.99 9.88 13.26
N ALA A 112 9.54 8.75 12.82
CA ALA A 112 10.96 8.64 12.46
C ALA A 112 11.36 9.54 11.28
N PHE A 113 10.43 9.85 10.38
CA PHE A 113 10.68 10.80 9.30
C PHE A 113 10.73 12.25 9.80
N LEU A 114 9.80 12.63 10.69
CA LEU A 114 9.75 13.96 11.30
C LEU A 114 10.95 14.22 12.21
N GLU A 115 11.34 13.25 13.03
CA GLU A 115 12.52 13.34 13.90
C GLU A 115 13.81 13.62 13.10
N LYS A 116 14.01 12.91 11.99
CA LYS A 116 15.15 13.15 11.08
C LYS A 116 15.19 14.55 10.47
N ILE A 117 14.04 15.20 10.36
CA ILE A 117 13.96 16.59 9.88
C ILE A 117 14.41 17.52 11.01
N GLU A 118 13.90 17.31 12.22
CA GLU A 118 14.26 18.11 13.40
C GLU A 118 15.75 18.01 13.75
N GLU A 119 16.34 16.82 13.70
CA GLU A 119 17.78 16.61 13.90
C GLU A 119 18.62 17.42 12.92
N ARG A 120 18.20 17.49 11.65
CA ARG A 120 18.89 18.29 10.63
C ARG A 120 18.75 19.79 10.85
N GLU A 121 17.60 20.23 11.35
CA GLU A 121 17.39 21.64 11.65
C GLU A 121 18.18 22.11 12.88
N THR A 122 18.35 21.24 13.89
CA THR A 122 19.09 21.56 15.12
C THR A 122 20.61 21.45 14.95
N SER A 123 21.07 20.59 14.04
CA SER A 123 22.49 20.41 13.69
C SER A 123 23.02 21.58 12.83
N LYS A 124 23.21 22.75 13.45
CA LYS A 124 23.68 24.00 12.80
C LYS A 124 25.12 23.99 12.26
N THR A 125 25.82 22.85 12.28
CA THR A 125 27.26 22.76 11.99
C THR A 125 27.58 21.63 11.01
N SER A 126 27.37 21.86 9.72
CA SER A 126 28.14 21.18 8.68
C SER A 126 27.98 21.94 7.36
N LYS A 127 29.10 22.12 6.67
CA LYS A 127 29.31 23.01 5.53
C LYS A 127 28.22 22.87 4.46
N ARG A 128 27.66 24.01 4.04
CA ARG A 128 26.86 24.16 2.83
C ARG A 128 27.74 23.83 1.62
N THR A 129 27.72 22.59 1.16
CA THR A 129 28.25 22.22 -0.15
C THR A 129 27.22 21.32 -0.85
N ASP A 130 26.50 21.93 -1.79
CA ASP A 130 25.84 21.33 -2.96
C ASP A 130 24.66 20.33 -2.83
N THR A 131 24.15 20.01 -1.64
CA THR A 131 23.06 18.99 -1.50
C THR A 131 21.67 19.51 -1.11
N SER A 132 21.42 20.82 -1.07
CA SER A 132 20.11 21.36 -0.61
C SER A 132 18.93 20.98 -1.53
N VAL A 133 19.16 20.96 -2.85
CA VAL A 133 18.17 20.57 -3.86
C VAL A 133 17.81 19.09 -3.69
N SER A 134 18.82 18.23 -3.56
CA SER A 134 18.63 16.79 -3.33
C SER A 134 17.86 16.49 -2.04
N TYR A 135 18.11 17.23 -0.95
CA TYR A 135 17.37 17.06 0.30
C TYR A 135 15.90 17.47 0.17
N LYS A 136 15.62 18.61 -0.47
CA LYS A 136 14.25 19.08 -0.69
C LYS A 136 13.44 18.09 -1.53
N GLU A 137 14.04 17.54 -2.58
CA GLU A 137 13.42 16.51 -3.41
C GLU A 137 13.16 15.22 -2.62
N ALA A 138 14.13 14.76 -1.82
CA ALA A 138 13.97 13.59 -0.97
C ALA A 138 12.88 13.78 0.09
N PHE A 139 12.79 14.98 0.69
CA PHE A 139 11.71 15.36 1.60
C PHE A 139 10.36 15.33 0.88
N GLN A 140 10.25 16.00 -0.27
CA GLN A 140 9.01 16.09 -1.03
C GLN A 140 8.48 14.72 -1.43
N TYR A 141 9.37 13.83 -1.89
CA TYR A 141 9.02 12.46 -2.23
C TYR A 141 8.43 11.70 -1.04
N LYS A 142 9.10 11.76 0.13
CA LYS A 142 8.62 11.10 1.35
C LYS A 142 7.32 11.69 1.87
N TYR A 143 7.20 13.02 1.86
CA TYR A 143 5.97 13.72 2.22
C TYR A 143 4.81 13.25 1.35
N LEU A 144 4.97 13.26 0.03
CA LEU A 144 3.92 12.82 -0.91
C LEU A 144 3.54 11.35 -0.69
N TYR A 145 4.53 10.48 -0.49
CA TYR A 145 4.30 9.08 -0.19
C TYR A 145 3.43 8.87 1.06
N PHE A 146 3.76 9.55 2.17
CA PHE A 146 2.97 9.45 3.39
C PHE A 146 1.59 10.06 3.22
N ASN A 147 1.49 11.24 2.60
CA ASN A 147 0.21 11.91 2.36
C ASN A 147 -0.76 11.03 1.54
N GLU A 148 -0.28 10.44 0.44
CA GLU A 148 -1.03 9.48 -0.37
C GLU A 148 -1.46 8.24 0.43
N SER A 149 -0.56 7.73 1.27
CA SER A 149 -0.85 6.54 2.09
C SER A 149 -1.93 6.82 3.13
N LEU A 150 -1.85 7.96 3.82
CA LEU A 150 -2.85 8.38 4.81
C LEU A 150 -4.20 8.69 4.13
N LEU A 151 -4.19 9.33 2.96
CA LEU A 151 -5.39 9.59 2.18
C LEU A 151 -6.10 8.30 1.79
N LYS A 152 -5.36 7.26 1.37
CA LYS A 152 -5.94 5.94 1.07
C LYS A 152 -6.60 5.30 2.29
N LEU A 153 -6.05 5.48 3.49
CA LEU A 153 -6.69 4.98 4.71
C LEU A 153 -7.97 5.75 5.03
N LEU A 154 -7.97 7.08 4.85
CA LEU A 154 -9.18 7.90 5.02
C LEU A 154 -10.29 7.49 4.05
N MET A 155 -9.96 7.29 2.77
CA MET A 155 -10.93 6.82 1.76
C MET A 155 -11.51 5.45 2.11
N ARG A 156 -10.69 4.55 2.68
CA ARG A 156 -11.16 3.24 3.17
C ARG A 156 -12.11 3.40 4.35
N LEU A 157 -11.78 4.26 5.32
CA LEU A 157 -12.66 4.53 6.48
C LEU A 157 -14.00 5.12 6.04
N ASP A 158 -14.00 6.06 5.09
CA ASP A 158 -15.23 6.65 4.54
C ASP A 158 -16.12 5.61 3.85
N GLY A 159 -15.50 4.56 3.28
CA GLY A 159 -16.19 3.44 2.68
C GLY A 159 -16.87 2.48 3.65
N VAL A 160 -16.53 2.51 4.95
CA VAL A 160 -17.10 1.60 5.95
C VAL A 160 -18.54 1.99 6.27
N GLU A 161 -19.47 1.05 6.10
CA GLU A 161 -20.88 1.22 6.42
C GLU A 161 -21.09 1.17 7.94
N THR A 162 -21.90 2.09 8.49
CA THR A 162 -22.14 2.17 9.96
C THR A 162 -23.49 1.60 10.38
N LEU A 163 -24.37 1.28 9.43
CA LEU A 163 -25.68 0.68 9.65
C LEU A 163 -26.55 1.39 10.73
N GLY A 164 -26.32 2.69 10.93
CA GLY A 164 -26.98 3.48 11.98
C GLY A 164 -26.52 3.19 13.41
N LYS A 165 -25.52 2.32 13.62
CA LYS A 165 -24.95 2.03 14.94
C LYS A 165 -24.01 3.14 15.38
N GLU A 166 -24.28 3.71 16.55
CA GLU A 166 -23.53 4.85 17.07
C GLU A 166 -22.08 4.48 17.42
N GLU A 167 -21.85 3.29 17.99
CA GLU A 167 -20.50 2.79 18.30
C GLU A 167 -19.58 2.79 17.07
N LEU A 168 -20.09 2.32 15.92
CA LEU A 168 -19.34 2.29 14.66
C LEU A 168 -19.04 3.70 14.15
N ARG A 169 -19.99 4.63 14.28
CA ARG A 169 -19.80 6.03 13.90
C ARG A 169 -18.71 6.68 14.74
N ILE A 170 -18.75 6.49 16.05
CA ILE A 170 -17.74 7.00 16.99
C ILE A 170 -16.38 6.39 16.67
N GLY A 171 -16.29 5.06 16.56
CA GLY A 171 -15.03 4.37 16.25
C GLY A 171 -14.40 4.86 14.95
N ARG A 172 -15.19 4.97 13.88
CA ARG A 172 -14.74 5.52 12.60
C ARG A 172 -14.28 6.97 12.74
N LYS A 173 -15.04 7.82 13.43
CA LYS A 173 -14.70 9.24 13.66
C LYS A 173 -13.39 9.39 14.43
N THR A 174 -13.15 8.57 15.45
CA THR A 174 -11.90 8.57 16.22
C THR A 174 -10.71 8.19 15.35
N CYS A 175 -10.84 7.15 14.50
CA CYS A 175 -9.78 6.77 13.57
C CYS A 175 -9.47 7.89 12.55
N ILE A 176 -10.52 8.48 11.97
CA ILE A 176 -10.38 9.61 11.03
C ILE A 176 -9.62 10.76 11.69
N LYS A 177 -10.01 11.17 12.90
CA LYS A 177 -9.33 12.26 13.62
C LYS A 177 -7.85 11.96 13.86
N LYS A 178 -7.51 10.74 14.31
CA LYS A 178 -6.11 10.35 14.55
C LYS A 178 -5.27 10.45 13.28
N ILE A 179 -5.79 9.97 12.15
CA ILE A 179 -5.10 10.05 10.85
C ILE A 179 -4.97 11.52 10.40
N GLN A 180 -6.02 12.32 10.54
CA GLN A 180 -6.02 13.74 10.19
C GLN A 180 -5.01 14.54 11.02
N GLU A 181 -4.81 14.21 12.30
CA GLU A 181 -3.79 14.84 13.13
C GLU A 181 -2.38 14.62 12.59
N GLU A 182 -2.06 13.43 12.08
CA GLU A 182 -0.77 13.15 11.44
C GLU A 182 -0.64 13.83 10.07
N CYS A 183 -1.71 13.90 9.26
CA CYS A 183 -1.71 14.70 8.03
C CYS A 183 -1.39 16.18 8.33
N ASN A 184 -2.06 16.76 9.33
CA ASN A 184 -1.84 18.13 9.75
C ASN A 184 -0.41 18.36 10.28
N LYS A 185 0.18 17.37 10.96
CA LYS A 185 1.60 17.42 11.35
C LYS A 185 2.49 17.48 10.11
N LEU A 186 2.33 16.55 9.16
CA LEU A 186 3.12 16.52 7.93
C LEU A 186 3.04 17.85 7.15
N ASP A 187 1.85 18.43 7.04
CA ASP A 187 1.64 19.70 6.33
C ASP A 187 2.37 20.87 7.00
N ARG A 188 2.43 20.90 8.34
CA ARG A 188 3.21 21.91 9.06
C ARG A 188 4.70 21.82 8.74
N TYR A 189 5.28 20.62 8.67
CA TYR A 189 6.70 20.47 8.30
C TYR A 189 6.95 20.82 6.84
N LYS A 190 6.02 20.52 5.94
CA LYS A 190 6.13 20.94 4.54
C LYS A 190 6.26 22.46 4.43
N VAL A 191 5.35 23.21 5.07
CA VAL A 191 5.40 24.68 5.06
C VAL A 191 6.70 25.19 5.68
N ARG A 192 7.13 24.59 6.80
CA ARG A 192 8.39 24.94 7.48
C ARG A 192 9.61 24.76 6.57
N ILE A 193 9.73 23.60 5.90
CA ILE A 193 10.84 23.29 4.99
C ILE A 193 10.82 24.17 3.74
N GLU A 194 9.65 24.45 3.17
CA GLU A 194 9.51 25.38 2.05
C GLU A 194 9.97 26.80 2.41
N ASN A 195 9.69 27.25 3.63
CA ASN A 195 10.12 28.55 4.12
C ASN A 195 11.64 28.61 4.37
N LEU A 196 12.23 27.57 4.97
CA LEU A 196 13.68 27.46 5.15
C LEU A 196 14.42 27.48 3.81
N ALA A 197 13.87 26.80 2.79
CA ALA A 197 14.43 26.80 1.45
C ALA A 197 14.43 28.20 0.82
N LYS A 198 13.39 29.01 1.06
CA LYS A 198 13.32 30.41 0.57
C LYS A 198 14.34 31.31 1.26
N GLN A 199 14.50 31.19 2.58
CA GLN A 199 15.46 31.99 3.35
C GLN A 199 16.93 31.69 3.01
N GLY A 200 17.24 30.46 2.57
CA GLY A 200 18.57 30.08 2.12
C GLY A 200 18.98 30.59 0.73
N VAL A 201 18.04 31.14 -0.05
CA VAL A 201 18.28 31.68 -1.41
C VAL A 201 18.51 33.20 -1.41
N THR A 202 18.17 33.88 -0.30
CA THR A 202 18.32 35.33 -0.14
C THR A 202 19.59 35.76 0.61
N ALA A 203 20.57 34.87 0.77
CA ALA A 203 21.84 35.15 1.45
C ALA A 203 23.02 35.20 0.47
#